data_AF-A0A944AV50-F1
#
_entry.id   AF-A0A944AV50-F1
#
_cell.length_a   1.000
_cell.length_b   1.000
_cell.length_c   1.000
_cell.angle_alpha   90.00
_cell.angle_beta   90.00
_cell.angle_gamma   90.00
#
_symmetry.space_group_name_H-M   'P 1'
#
loop_
_entity.id
_entity.type
_entity.pdbx_description
1 polymer ?
#
loop_
_entity_poly.entity_id
_entity_poly.type
_entity_poly.pdbx_seq_one_letter_code
_entity_poly.pdbx_strand_id
1 'polypeptide(L)'
;MEYVFVKDSEGYVFKKLANEVSADEKIITEKEYMKKSGLAAYEKEFGHGGARENAGRKQKFKQPLKFQIRVTQEEKDFINYAREHHLSYSAMMK
;
A
#
# COMPACT_ATOMS: atom_id res chain seq x y z
N MET A 1 -22.07 -4.73 12.78
CA MET A 1 -21.54 -4.62 14.16
C MET A 1 -21.44 -3.15 14.49
N GLU A 2 -22.16 -2.70 15.52
CA GLU A 2 -22.26 -1.28 15.90
C GLU A 2 -21.15 -0.93 16.90
N TYR A 3 -20.40 0.14 16.61
CA TYR A 3 -19.34 0.64 17.46
C TYR A 3 -19.84 1.81 18.28
N VAL A 4 -19.42 1.86 19.54
CA VAL A 4 -19.74 2.95 20.45
C VAL A 4 -18.46 3.54 21.03
N PHE A 5 -18.52 4.83 21.34
CA PHE A 5 -17.44 5.56 21.97
C PHE A 5 -17.70 5.61 23.47
N VAL A 6 -16.69 5.27 24.25
CA VAL A 6 -16.86 5.03 25.68
C VAL A 6 -15.76 5.74 26.46
N LYS A 7 -16.12 6.25 27.63
CA LYS A 7 -15.22 6.89 28.59
C LYS A 7 -15.20 6.10 29.90
N ASP A 8 -13.99 5.78 30.37
CA ASP A 8 -13.76 5.15 31.67
C ASP A 8 -13.89 6.12 32.85
N SER A 9 -13.98 5.54 34.05
CA SER A 9 -13.90 6.24 35.34
C SER A 9 -12.62 7.06 35.48
N GLU A 10 -11.49 6.56 34.97
CA GLU A 10 -10.19 7.24 34.95
C GLU A 10 -10.10 8.35 33.90
N GLY A 11 -11.09 8.45 32.99
CA GLY A 11 -11.16 9.49 31.98
C GLY A 11 -10.60 9.14 30.61
N TYR A 12 -10.03 7.95 30.45
CA TYR A 12 -9.61 7.40 29.15
C TYR A 12 -10.80 7.15 28.24
N VAL A 13 -10.55 7.21 26.92
CA VAL A 13 -11.61 7.12 25.91
C VAL A 13 -11.21 6.19 24.79
N PHE A 14 -12.10 5.27 24.41
CA PHE A 14 -11.87 4.26 23.39
C PHE A 14 -13.11 3.97 22.55
N LYS A 15 -12.88 3.37 21.39
CA LYS A 15 -13.90 2.84 20.50
C LYS A 15 -13.95 1.32 20.68
N LYS A 16 -15.10 0.80 21.11
CA LYS A 16 -15.34 -0.64 21.31
C LYS A 16 -16.67 -1.05 20.66
N LEU A 17 -16.88 -2.35 20.52
CA LEU A 17 -18.16 -2.90 20.08
C LEU A 17 -19.23 -2.69 21.17
N ALA A 18 -20.48 -2.44 20.77
CA ALA A 18 -21.58 -2.24 21.72
C ALA A 18 -21.75 -3.40 22.72
N ASN A 19 -21.37 -4.62 22.34
CA ASN A 19 -21.47 -5.82 23.16
C ASN A 19 -20.32 -5.98 24.17
N GLU A 20 -19.26 -5.17 24.07
CA GLU A 20 -18.05 -5.26 24.91
C GLU A 20 -17.97 -4.13 25.94
N VAL A 21 -19.05 -3.33 26.06
CA VAL A 21 -19.11 -2.20 26.99
C VAL A 21 -19.26 -2.71 28.41
N SER A 22 -18.35 -2.28 29.28
CA SER A 22 -18.41 -2.59 30.72
C SER A 22 -19.49 -1.75 31.43
N ALA A 23 -19.89 -2.14 32.64
CA ALA A 23 -20.88 -1.37 33.40
C ALA A 23 -20.34 -0.02 33.91
N ASP A 24 -19.02 0.06 34.14
CA ASP A 24 -18.35 1.26 34.67
C ASP A 24 -18.04 2.31 33.60
N GLU A 25 -18.34 1.96 32.36
CA GLU A 25 -17.99 2.62 31.13
C GLU A 25 -19.16 3.49 30.63
N LYS A 26 -18.94 4.79 30.41
CA LYS A 26 -19.99 5.72 29.94
C LYS A 26 -19.93 5.91 28.44
N ILE A 27 -21.03 5.65 27.74
CA ILE A 27 -21.15 5.95 26.31
C ILE A 27 -21.16 7.46 26.13
N ILE A 28 -20.30 7.95 25.24
CA ILE A 28 -20.16 9.37 24.91
C ILE A 28 -20.41 9.61 23.42
N THR A 29 -20.55 10.88 23.05
CA THR A 29 -20.67 11.28 21.65
C THR A 29 -19.33 11.22 20.92
N GLU A 30 -19.37 11.01 19.60
CA GLU A 30 -18.17 11.01 18.74
C GLU A 30 -17.39 12.32 18.81
N LYS A 31 -18.07 13.47 18.92
CA LYS A 31 -17.42 14.78 19.07
C LYS A 31 -16.58 14.86 20.33
N GLU A 32 -17.10 14.32 21.44
CA GLU A 32 -16.39 14.28 22.70
C GLU A 32 -15.20 13.32 22.65
N TYR A 33 -15.35 12.18 21.97
CA TYR A 33 -14.27 11.23 21.70
C TYR A 33 -13.13 11.87 20.91
N MET A 34 -13.42 12.53 19.79
CA MET A 34 -12.40 13.15 18.92
C MET A 34 -11.61 14.25 19.63
N LYS A 35 -12.24 14.98 20.57
CA LYS A 35 -11.58 16.00 21.37
C LYS A 35 -10.66 15.41 22.44
N LYS A 36 -11.11 14.36 23.15
CA LYS A 36 -10.34 13.76 24.26
C LYS A 36 -9.25 12.78 23.80
N SER A 37 -9.49 12.06 22.71
CA SER A 37 -8.50 11.13 22.13
C SER A 37 -7.29 11.82 21.54
N GLY A 38 -7.36 13.14 21.32
CA GLY A 38 -6.29 13.90 20.68
C GLY A 38 -6.21 13.68 19.16
N LEU A 39 -7.08 12.85 18.56
CA LEU A 39 -7.08 12.56 17.13
C LEU A 39 -7.30 13.82 16.28
N ALA A 40 -8.17 14.74 16.72
CA ALA A 40 -8.41 16.00 16.01
C ALA A 40 -7.17 16.92 16.00
N ALA A 41 -6.37 16.90 17.07
CA ALA A 41 -5.11 17.63 17.13
C ALA A 41 -4.04 16.92 16.28
N TYR A 42 -3.98 15.60 16.38
CA TYR A 42 -3.05 14.76 15.63
C TYR A 42 -3.23 14.90 14.11
N GLU A 43 -4.47 14.87 13.62
CA GLU A 43 -4.78 15.05 12.19
C GLU A 43 -4.36 16.42 11.67
N LYS A 44 -4.54 17.47 12.50
CA LYS A 44 -4.13 18.85 12.18
C LYS A 44 -2.61 19.03 12.17
N GLU A 45 -1.89 18.40 13.09
CA GLU A 45 -0.45 18.57 13.26
C GLU A 45 0.38 17.62 12.37
N PHE A 46 -0.09 16.39 12.17
CA PHE A 46 0.67 15.32 11.51
C PHE A 46 0.12 14.94 10.12
N GLY A 47 -0.91 15.65 9.61
CA GLY A 47 -1.43 15.45 8.26
C GLY A 47 -0.47 15.83 7.12
N HIS A 48 0.62 16.55 7.43
CA HIS A 48 1.61 17.01 6.45
C HIS A 48 2.78 16.03 6.22
N GLY A 49 2.52 14.72 6.38
CA GLY A 49 3.46 13.63 6.11
C GLY A 49 3.13 12.86 4.83
N GLY A 50 2.73 13.55 3.76
CA GLY A 50 2.46 12.89 2.48
C GLY A 50 3.72 12.23 1.90
N ALA A 51 3.57 11.06 1.27
CA ALA A 51 4.64 10.46 0.50
C ALA A 51 5.06 11.44 -0.62
N ARG A 52 6.23 12.08 -0.46
CA ARG A 52 6.82 12.95 -1.49
C ARG A 52 6.99 12.18 -2.80
N GLU A 53 6.93 12.86 -3.94
CA GLU A 53 7.38 12.26 -5.21
C GLU A 53 8.79 11.69 -5.00
N ASN A 54 8.98 10.40 -5.30
CA ASN A 54 10.19 9.60 -5.02
C ASN A 54 10.38 9.08 -3.58
N ALA A 55 9.38 9.15 -2.70
CA ALA A 55 9.36 8.35 -1.48
C ALA A 55 9.06 6.88 -1.81
N GLY A 56 9.96 5.98 -1.42
CA GLY A 56 9.90 4.55 -1.71
C GLY A 56 11.03 4.07 -2.63
N ARG A 57 11.14 2.75 -2.83
CA ARG A 57 12.03 2.19 -3.86
C ARG A 57 11.51 2.64 -5.22
N LYS A 58 12.21 3.59 -5.86
CA LYS A 58 11.96 3.96 -7.26
C LYS A 58 11.75 2.69 -8.08
N GLN A 59 10.64 2.61 -8.81
CA GLN A 59 10.50 1.63 -9.87
C GLN A 59 11.56 1.99 -10.91
N LYS A 60 12.74 1.35 -10.81
CA LYS A 60 13.97 1.84 -11.47
C LYS A 60 13.81 1.95 -12.99
N PHE A 61 12.80 1.32 -13.58
CA PHE A 61 12.49 1.38 -15.01
C PHE A 61 10.98 1.28 -15.22
N LYS A 62 10.40 2.15 -16.07
CA LYS A 62 9.00 2.04 -16.56
C LYS A 62 8.77 0.76 -17.37
N GLN A 63 9.83 0.08 -17.76
CA GLN A 63 9.84 -1.19 -18.47
C GLN A 63 10.60 -2.22 -17.63
N PRO A 64 10.18 -3.49 -17.61
CA PRO A 64 10.93 -4.54 -16.91
C PRO A 64 12.38 -4.57 -17.42
N LEU A 65 13.32 -4.88 -16.53
CA LEU A 65 14.70 -5.21 -16.90
C LEU A 65 14.66 -6.23 -18.04
N LYS A 66 15.39 -5.97 -19.13
CA LYS A 66 15.49 -6.90 -20.27
C LYS A 66 15.90 -8.27 -19.73
N PHE A 67 15.04 -9.28 -19.86
CA PHE A 67 15.38 -10.64 -19.48
C PHE A 67 16.57 -11.11 -20.31
N GLN A 68 17.69 -11.38 -19.64
CA GLN A 68 18.86 -11.95 -20.29
C GLN A 68 18.74 -13.47 -20.21
N ILE A 69 18.32 -14.08 -21.32
CA ILE A 69 18.30 -15.55 -21.46
C ILE A 69 19.72 -16.01 -21.77
N ARG A 70 20.21 -17.03 -21.05
CA ARG A 70 21.45 -17.70 -21.41
C ARG A 70 21.15 -18.69 -22.52
N VAL A 71 21.80 -18.49 -23.66
CA VAL A 71 21.70 -19.34 -24.85
C VAL A 71 23.07 -19.90 -25.18
N THR A 72 23.08 -21.07 -25.82
CA THR A 72 24.27 -21.71 -26.39
C THR A 72 24.86 -20.87 -27.53
N GLN A 73 26.08 -21.19 -27.98
CA GLN A 73 26.72 -20.44 -29.07
C GLN A 73 25.95 -20.60 -30.40
N GLU A 74 25.49 -21.82 -30.70
CA GLU A 74 24.71 -22.11 -31.90
C GLU A 74 23.40 -21.31 -31.96
N GLU A 75 22.69 -21.22 -30.84
CA GLU A 75 21.47 -20.40 -30.73
C GLU A 75 21.76 -18.90 -30.90
N LYS A 76 22.90 -18.40 -30.41
CA LYS A 76 23.31 -17.00 -30.64
C LYS A 76 23.55 -16.73 -32.12
N ASP A 77 24.26 -17.63 -32.78
CA ASP A 77 24.59 -17.48 -34.19
C ASP A 77 23.32 -17.52 -35.05
N PHE A 78 22.39 -18.41 -34.71
CA PHE A 78 21.06 -18.45 -35.34
C PHE A 78 20.26 -17.15 -35.09
N ILE A 79 20.23 -16.64 -33.87
CA ILE A 79 19.53 -15.37 -33.56
C ILE A 79 20.12 -14.21 -34.36
N ASN A 80 21.44 -14.16 -34.53
CA ASN A 80 22.12 -13.14 -35.33
C ASN A 80 21.75 -13.25 -36.81
N TYR A 81 21.85 -14.46 -37.38
CA TYR A 81 21.43 -14.74 -38.75
C TYR A 81 19.98 -14.29 -38.99
N ALA A 82 19.06 -14.69 -38.11
CA ALA A 82 17.65 -14.33 -38.23
C ALA A 82 17.38 -12.82 -38.14
N ARG A 83 18.21 -12.06 -37.41
CA ARG A 83 18.13 -10.59 -37.36
C ARG A 83 18.62 -9.95 -38.66
N GLU A 84 19.74 -10.43 -39.21
CA GLU A 84 20.30 -9.96 -40.48
C GLU A 84 19.37 -10.21 -41.66
N HIS A 85 18.66 -11.34 -41.63
CA HIS A 85 17.68 -11.71 -42.64
C HIS A 85 16.25 -11.24 -42.35
N HIS A 86 16.05 -10.39 -41.34
CA HIS A 86 14.75 -9.81 -40.97
C HIS A 86 13.62 -10.83 -40.79
N LEU A 87 13.94 -12.00 -40.23
CA LEU A 87 12.95 -13.04 -39.97
C LEU A 87 11.98 -12.60 -38.86
N SER A 88 10.68 -12.68 -39.14
CA SER A 88 9.63 -12.38 -38.18
C SER A 88 9.33 -13.60 -37.31
N TYR A 89 9.95 -13.67 -36.13
CA TYR A 89 9.73 -14.74 -35.16
C TYR A 89 8.25 -14.93 -34.80
N SER A 90 7.49 -13.84 -34.68
CA SER A 90 6.06 -13.87 -34.37
C SER A 90 5.19 -14.47 -35.50
N ALA A 91 5.68 -14.42 -36.75
CA ALA A 91 5.03 -15.07 -37.87
C ALA A 91 5.37 -16.58 -37.97
N MET A 92 6.57 -16.97 -37.53
CA MET A 92 7.04 -18.36 -37.59
C MET A 92 6.56 -19.23 -36.42
N MET A 93 6.38 -18.66 -35.23
CA MET A 93 6.02 -19.38 -34.01
C MET A 93 4.50 -19.40 -33.74
N LYS A 94 3.68 -19.21 -34.77
CA LYS A 94 2.22 -19.15 -34.69
C LYS A 94 1.56 -20.50 -34.88
#